data_AF-A0A367W4K8-F1
#
_entry.id   AF-A0A367W4K8-F1
#
_cell.length_a   1.000
_cell.length_b   1.000
_cell.length_c   1.000
_cell.angle_alpha   90.00
_cell.angle_beta   90.00
_cell.angle_gamma   90.00
#
_symmetry.space_group_name_H-M   'P 1'
#
loop_
_entity.id
_entity.type
_entity.pdbx_description
1 polymer ?
#
loop_
_entity_poly.entity_id
_entity_poly.type
_entity_poly.pdbx_seq_one_letter_code
_entity_poly.pdbx_strand_id
1 'polypeptide(L)'
;MGRCQKVYSRFDAKRVIRQRILAGLFAALLGSGVAGCSTTMSDITGTHIFTGGEWYLAFDVISIINTDKTLVDHVVSLSTGKDCSTIRKIDGKSYCKKDPVPETPLYCYRTLAAVSCYRTPDPYNTGAQTVDWPPTRSRSL
;
A
#
# COMPACT_ATOMS: atom_id res chain seq x y z
N MET A 1 -27.93 -6.83 -14.12
CA MET A 1 -26.95 -7.80 -14.67
C MET A 1 -25.78 -7.19 -15.47
N GLY A 2 -25.38 -5.92 -15.28
CA GLY A 2 -24.35 -5.26 -16.13
C GLY A 2 -22.95 -5.01 -15.51
N ARG A 3 -22.71 -5.45 -14.27
CA ARG A 3 -21.46 -5.14 -13.54
C ARG A 3 -20.34 -6.16 -13.80
N CYS A 4 -20.66 -7.43 -14.02
CA CYS A 4 -19.68 -8.50 -14.24
C CYS A 4 -18.99 -8.39 -15.62
N GLN A 5 -19.76 -8.03 -16.66
CA GLN A 5 -19.25 -7.90 -18.02
C GLN A 5 -18.23 -6.74 -18.17
N LYS A 6 -18.42 -5.66 -17.41
CA LYS A 6 -17.49 -4.51 -17.38
C LYS A 6 -16.16 -4.88 -16.72
N VAL A 7 -16.15 -5.77 -15.72
CA VAL A 7 -14.93 -6.23 -15.05
C VAL A 7 -14.13 -7.15 -15.97
N TYR A 8 -14.79 -8.10 -16.66
CA TYR A 8 -14.13 -8.99 -17.62
C TYR A 8 -13.44 -8.21 -18.76
N SER A 9 -14.13 -7.22 -19.33
CA SER A 9 -13.58 -6.32 -20.35
C SER A 9 -12.35 -5.53 -19.88
N ARG A 10 -12.30 -5.12 -18.60
CA ARG A 10 -11.17 -4.35 -18.05
C ARG A 10 -9.97 -5.23 -17.71
N PHE A 11 -10.20 -6.48 -17.31
CA PHE A 11 -9.15 -7.48 -17.14
C PHE A 11 -8.56 -7.92 -18.47
N ASP A 12 -9.40 -8.15 -19.48
CA ASP A 12 -8.93 -8.44 -20.85
C ASP A 12 -8.17 -7.26 -21.44
N ALA A 13 -8.68 -6.03 -21.31
CA ALA A 13 -7.96 -4.83 -21.77
C ALA A 13 -6.60 -4.68 -21.08
N LYS A 14 -6.52 -4.92 -19.76
CA LYS A 14 -5.24 -4.88 -19.02
C LYS A 14 -4.28 -6.00 -19.46
N ARG A 15 -4.79 -7.19 -19.76
CA ARG A 15 -4.01 -8.33 -20.26
C ARG A 15 -3.47 -8.06 -21.66
N VAL A 16 -4.29 -7.51 -22.55
CA VAL A 16 -3.91 -7.12 -23.91
C VAL A 16 -2.89 -5.98 -23.90
N ILE A 17 -3.06 -4.96 -23.05
CA ILE A 17 -2.09 -3.87 -22.88
C ILE A 17 -0.75 -4.42 -22.37
N ARG A 18 -0.77 -5.30 -21.36
CA ARG A 18 0.44 -5.94 -20.82
C ARG A 18 1.15 -6.82 -21.85
N GLN A 19 0.41 -7.56 -22.67
CA GLN A 19 0.97 -8.35 -23.78
C GLN A 19 1.54 -7.46 -24.90
N ARG A 20 0.91 -6.32 -25.20
CA ARG A 20 1.41 -5.36 -26.19
C ARG A 20 2.70 -4.67 -25.73
N ILE A 21 2.81 -4.33 -24.44
CA ILE A 21 4.04 -3.79 -23.85
C ILE A 21 5.16 -4.84 -23.87
N LEU A 22 4.86 -6.09 -23.50
CA LEU A 22 5.83 -7.19 -23.54
C LEU A 22 6.27 -7.53 -24.98
N ALA A 23 5.36 -7.51 -25.94
CA ALA A 23 5.68 -7.72 -27.36
C ALA A 23 6.47 -6.55 -27.95
N GLY A 24 6.18 -5.31 -27.53
CA GLY A 24 6.97 -4.12 -27.89
C GLY A 24 8.39 -4.17 -27.34
N LEU A 25 8.55 -4.64 -26.09
CA LEU A 25 9.87 -4.87 -25.47
C LEU A 25 10.63 -6.01 -26.19
N PHE A 26 9.96 -7.08 -26.60
CA PHE A 26 10.58 -8.16 -27.39
C PHE A 26 10.98 -7.71 -28.80
N ALA A 27 10.17 -6.87 -29.46
CA ALA A 27 10.49 -6.30 -30.76
C ALA A 27 11.65 -5.30 -30.69
N ALA A 28 11.79 -4.55 -29.58
CA ALA A 28 12.95 -3.69 -29.32
C ALA A 28 14.24 -4.49 -29.06
N LEU A 29 14.13 -5.69 -28.47
CA LEU A 29 15.28 -6.57 -28.21
C LEU A 29 15.74 -7.36 -29.44
N LEU A 30 14.86 -7.63 -30.40
CA LEU A 30 15.19 -8.33 -31.65
C LEU A 30 15.44 -7.40 -32.85
N GLY A 31 15.12 -6.10 -32.71
CA GLY A 31 15.29 -5.08 -33.74
C GLY A 31 16.59 -4.29 -33.68
N SER A 32 17.52 -4.62 -32.77
CA SER A 32 18.86 -4.02 -32.69
C SER A 32 19.83 -4.67 -33.69
N GLY A 33 19.45 -4.69 -34.97
CA GLY A 33 20.36 -4.88 -36.10
C GLY A 33 20.92 -3.54 -36.54
N VAL A 34 22.09 -3.17 -36.00
CA VAL A 34 23.06 -2.18 -36.52
C VAL A 34 22.52 -0.96 -37.30
N ALA A 35 22.06 0.06 -36.58
CA ALA A 35 22.14 1.45 -37.02
C ALA A 35 22.18 2.36 -35.78
N GLY A 36 23.29 3.09 -35.62
CA GLY A 36 23.75 3.62 -34.33
C GLY A 36 22.89 4.70 -33.67
N CYS A 37 22.73 4.53 -32.36
CA CYS A 37 22.86 5.58 -31.33
C CYS A 37 23.58 4.94 -30.12
N SER A 38 24.62 5.59 -29.60
CA SER A 38 25.62 5.06 -28.68
C SER A 38 25.09 4.48 -27.36
N THR A 39 25.27 3.17 -27.17
CA THR A 39 25.52 2.49 -25.89
C THR A 39 26.39 1.27 -26.27
N THR A 40 27.63 1.06 -25.82
CA THR A 40 28.11 0.83 -24.45
C THR A 40 29.64 0.56 -24.44
N MET A 41 30.27 0.61 -23.25
CA MET A 41 31.44 -0.20 -22.83
C MET A 41 32.88 0.35 -22.96
N SER A 42 33.06 1.66 -22.88
CA SER A 42 34.33 2.34 -22.53
C SER A 42 33.92 3.73 -22.03
N ASP A 43 33.85 4.01 -20.73
CA ASP A 43 35.03 4.28 -19.89
C ASP A 43 35.16 3.33 -18.68
N ILE A 44 35.50 2.08 -18.95
CA ILE A 44 35.81 1.01 -17.97
C ILE A 44 37.14 1.27 -17.22
N THR A 45 37.82 2.39 -17.44
CA THR A 45 39.04 2.76 -16.70
C THR A 45 38.98 4.18 -16.18
N GLY A 46 38.58 4.33 -14.91
CA GLY A 46 39.14 5.36 -14.04
C GLY A 46 38.46 6.72 -14.03
N THR A 47 37.74 6.99 -12.94
CA THR A 47 37.56 8.32 -12.34
C THR A 47 36.84 9.39 -13.16
N HIS A 48 35.58 9.14 -13.54
CA HIS A 48 34.60 10.21 -13.65
C HIS A 48 33.34 9.83 -12.88
N ILE A 49 33.32 10.15 -11.58
CA ILE A 49 32.13 10.65 -10.88
C ILE A 49 30.79 9.95 -11.17
N PHE A 50 30.75 8.60 -11.29
CA PHE A 50 29.50 7.83 -11.32
C PHE A 50 28.62 8.32 -10.17
N THR A 51 27.61 9.09 -10.57
CA THR A 51 26.96 10.02 -9.68
C THR A 51 26.15 9.20 -8.70
N GLY A 52 26.40 9.35 -7.40
CA GLY A 52 25.54 8.73 -6.39
C GLY A 52 24.05 9.05 -6.62
N GLY A 53 23.77 10.17 -7.28
CA GLY A 53 22.45 10.60 -7.71
C GLY A 53 21.73 9.66 -8.69
N GLU A 54 22.39 9.16 -9.75
CA GLU A 54 21.70 8.29 -10.73
C GLU A 54 21.24 6.97 -10.11
N TRP A 55 22.13 6.30 -9.37
CA TRP A 55 21.79 5.07 -8.66
C TRP A 55 20.75 5.31 -7.56
N TYR A 56 20.87 6.41 -6.83
CA TYR A 56 19.89 6.80 -5.81
C TYR A 56 18.48 6.96 -6.41
N LEU A 57 18.35 7.65 -7.54
CA LEU A 57 17.07 7.81 -8.23
C LEU A 57 16.49 6.48 -8.70
N ALA A 58 17.32 5.58 -9.25
CA ALA A 58 16.87 4.26 -9.68
C ALA A 58 16.32 3.44 -8.50
N PHE A 59 17.02 3.43 -7.37
CA PHE A 59 16.56 2.72 -6.18
C PHE A 59 15.31 3.33 -5.55
N ASP A 60 15.21 4.67 -5.53
CA ASP A 60 14.00 5.35 -5.04
C ASP A 60 12.76 4.96 -5.85
N VAL A 61 12.86 4.93 -7.19
CA VAL A 61 11.74 4.53 -8.06
C VAL A 61 11.33 3.08 -7.80
N ILE A 62 12.30 2.16 -7.71
CA ILE A 62 12.02 0.74 -7.42
C ILE A 62 11.33 0.60 -6.06
N SER A 63 11.82 1.31 -5.04
CA SER A 63 11.27 1.28 -3.69
C SER A 63 9.84 1.81 -3.65
N ILE A 64 9.54 2.89 -4.36
CA ILE A 64 8.19 3.45 -4.46
C ILE A 64 7.24 2.43 -5.09
N ILE A 65 7.62 1.80 -6.20
CA ILE A 65 6.73 0.84 -6.90
C ILE A 65 6.39 -0.36 -6.01
N ASN A 66 7.34 -0.82 -5.18
CA ASN A 66 7.16 -2.02 -4.38
C ASN A 66 6.51 -1.74 -3.01
N THR A 67 6.79 -0.57 -2.41
CA THR A 67 6.47 -0.29 -1.00
C THR A 67 5.80 1.06 -0.74
N ASP A 68 5.56 1.86 -1.79
CA ASP A 68 5.07 3.24 -1.71
C ASP A 68 5.94 4.15 -0.82
N LYS A 69 7.25 3.86 -0.72
CA LYS A 69 8.24 4.58 0.10
C LYS A 69 9.51 4.87 -0.68
N THR A 70 10.10 6.04 -0.47
CA THR A 70 11.49 6.32 -0.90
C THR A 70 12.50 5.65 0.03
N LEU A 71 13.77 5.56 -0.38
CA LEU A 71 14.86 5.08 0.47
C LEU A 71 14.96 5.90 1.77
N VAL A 72 14.80 7.22 1.67
CA VAL A 72 14.83 8.12 2.83
C VAL A 72 13.62 7.86 3.73
N ASP A 73 12.44 7.62 3.16
CA ASP A 73 11.25 7.28 3.95
C ASP A 73 11.46 5.99 4.75
N HIS A 74 12.16 5.00 4.21
CA HIS A 74 12.54 3.78 4.95
C HIS A 74 13.45 4.09 6.14
N VAL A 75 14.47 4.93 5.96
CA VAL A 75 15.39 5.34 7.05
C VAL A 75 14.64 6.11 8.14
N VAL A 76 13.77 7.04 7.74
CA VAL A 76 12.95 7.81 8.68
C VAL A 76 11.95 6.92 9.40
N SER A 77 11.37 5.94 8.71
CA SER A 77 10.44 5.01 9.33
C SER A 77 11.12 4.11 10.36
N LEU A 78 12.35 3.66 10.08
CA LEU A 78 13.16 2.90 11.03
C LEU A 78 13.58 3.73 12.24
N SER A 79 13.95 4.99 12.06
CA SER A 79 14.41 5.85 13.16
C SER A 79 13.27 6.34 14.05
N THR A 80 12.12 6.67 13.47
CA THR A 80 10.95 7.17 14.21
C THR A 80 10.07 6.05 14.75
N GLY A 81 10.25 4.82 14.29
CA GLY A 81 9.38 3.67 14.60
C GLY A 81 7.96 3.81 14.05
N LYS A 82 7.72 4.79 13.17
CA LYS A 82 6.42 5.09 12.58
C LYS A 82 6.47 4.86 11.08
N ASP A 83 5.36 4.42 10.50
CA ASP A 83 5.25 4.22 9.05
C ASP A 83 5.14 5.57 8.34
N CYS A 84 6.27 6.14 7.91
CA CYS A 84 6.35 7.43 7.22
C CYS A 84 6.61 7.24 5.73
N SER A 85 5.95 8.05 4.89
CA SER A 85 6.11 8.01 3.43
C SER A 85 5.83 9.38 2.79
N THR A 86 6.68 9.76 1.85
CA THR A 86 6.52 10.97 1.04
C THR A 86 5.33 10.85 0.09
N ILE A 87 5.06 9.65 -0.46
CA ILE A 87 3.90 9.39 -1.33
C ILE A 87 2.58 9.68 -0.59
N ARG A 88 2.48 9.32 0.70
CA ARG A 88 1.31 9.66 1.53
C ARG A 88 1.08 11.16 1.64
N LYS A 89 2.16 11.94 1.75
CA LYS A 89 2.09 13.41 1.83
C LYS A 89 1.61 14.00 0.51
N ILE A 90 2.03 13.44 -0.63
CA ILE A 90 1.57 13.83 -1.97
C ILE A 90 0.07 13.53 -2.14
N ASP A 91 -0.41 12.41 -1.60
CA ASP A 91 -1.84 12.05 -1.52
C ASP A 91 -2.69 12.97 -0.61
N GLY A 92 -2.09 13.98 0.03
CA GLY A 92 -2.76 14.86 1.00
C GLY A 92 -2.97 14.24 2.38
N LYS A 93 -2.33 13.12 2.70
CA LYS A 93 -2.37 12.48 4.02
C LYS A 93 -1.20 12.97 4.88
N SER A 94 -1.24 12.68 6.18
CA SER A 94 -0.09 12.91 7.05
C SER A 94 1.10 12.07 6.61
N TYR A 95 2.29 12.69 6.65
CA TYR A 95 3.57 12.07 6.26
C TYR A 95 3.83 10.76 7.00
N CYS A 96 3.76 10.80 8.33
CA CYS A 96 3.73 9.59 9.15
C CYS A 96 2.30 9.13 9.38
N LYS A 97 2.08 7.82 9.28
CA LYS A 97 0.85 7.16 9.68
C LYS A 97 0.59 7.49 11.15
N LYS A 98 -0.62 7.95 11.46
CA LYS A 98 -1.07 8.05 12.84
C LYS A 98 -1.40 6.64 13.31
N ASP A 99 -0.89 6.27 14.48
CA ASP A 99 -1.29 5.04 15.13
C ASP A 99 -2.81 5.07 15.31
N PRO A 100 -3.51 3.94 15.07
CA PRO A 100 -4.93 3.88 15.39
C PRO A 100 -5.07 4.22 16.87
N VAL A 101 -5.83 5.28 17.17
CA VAL A 101 -6.18 5.58 18.55
C VAL A 101 -6.87 4.32 19.06
N PRO A 102 -6.36 3.67 20.13
CA PRO A 102 -7.00 2.47 20.65
C PRO A 102 -8.43 2.84 21.00
N GLU A 103 -9.38 2.23 20.29
CA GLU A 103 -10.79 2.37 20.63
C GLU A 103 -10.95 1.86 22.05
N THR A 104 -11.49 2.71 22.93
CA THR A 104 -11.71 2.31 24.33
C THR A 104 -12.64 1.10 24.32
N PRO A 105 -12.30 -0.01 25.01
CA PRO A 105 -13.15 -1.19 25.03
C PRO A 105 -14.53 -0.81 25.55
N LEU A 106 -15.57 -1.11 24.75
CA LEU A 106 -16.95 -0.87 25.12
C LEU A 106 -17.50 -2.12 25.82
N TYR A 107 -18.06 -1.93 27.01
CA TYR A 107 -18.78 -2.96 27.74
C TYR A 107 -20.26 -2.82 27.42
N CYS A 108 -20.76 -3.68 26.54
CA CYS A 108 -22.16 -3.70 26.14
C CYS A 108 -22.93 -4.70 27.00
N TYR A 109 -24.06 -4.27 27.56
CA TYR A 109 -24.95 -5.10 28.36
C TYR A 109 -26.33 -5.16 27.73
N ARG A 110 -26.99 -6.32 27.84
CA ARG A 110 -28.36 -6.50 27.36
C ARG A 110 -29.35 -5.95 28.38
N THR A 111 -30.08 -4.90 28.02
CA THR A 111 -31.21 -4.39 28.80
C THR A 111 -32.53 -4.83 28.18
N LEU A 112 -33.65 -4.56 28.86
CA LEU A 112 -34.99 -4.97 28.43
C LEU A 112 -35.40 -4.37 27.08
N ALA A 113 -34.95 -3.15 26.77
CA ALA A 113 -35.36 -2.43 25.57
C ALA A 113 -34.29 -2.41 24.46
N ALA A 114 -33.00 -2.41 24.83
CA ALA A 114 -31.89 -2.32 23.88
C ALA A 114 -30.58 -2.83 24.49
N VAL A 115 -29.54 -2.94 23.67
CA VAL A 115 -28.16 -3.10 24.15
C VAL A 115 -27.64 -1.71 24.52
N SER A 116 -27.16 -1.54 25.76
CA SER A 116 -26.53 -0.30 26.23
C SER A 116 -25.04 -0.53 26.43
N CYS A 117 -24.21 0.28 25.78
CA CYS A 117 -22.75 0.18 25.83
C CYS A 117 -22.14 1.30 26.66
N TYR A 118 -21.28 0.95 27.60
CA TYR A 118 -20.58 1.88 28.48
C TYR A 118 -19.06 1.78 28.30
N ARG A 119 -18.33 2.84 28.64
CA ARG A 119 -16.85 2.86 28.60
C ARG A 119 -16.20 2.22 29.82
N THR A 120 -16.96 2.03 30.89
CA THR A 120 -16.50 1.55 32.19
C THR A 120 -17.27 0.27 32.51
N PRO A 121 -16.62 -0.76 33.09
CA PRO A 121 -17.32 -1.95 33.56
C PRO A 121 -18.31 -1.61 34.68
N ASP A 122 -19.33 -2.46 34.87
CA ASP A 122 -20.32 -2.32 35.93
C ASP A 122 -19.66 -2.22 37.32
N PRO A 123 -19.75 -1.06 38.01
CA PRO A 123 -19.12 -0.87 39.32
C PRO A 123 -19.80 -1.67 40.43
N TYR A 124 -21.04 -2.14 40.23
CA TYR A 124 -21.83 -2.82 41.26
C TYR A 124 -21.85 -4.34 41.09
N ASN A 125 -21.17 -4.88 40.08
CA ASN A 125 -21.08 -6.32 39.78
C ASN A 125 -22.45 -7.02 39.89
N THR A 126 -23.46 -6.44 39.23
CA THR A 126 -24.87 -6.86 39.31
C THR A 126 -25.16 -8.22 38.66
N GLY A 127 -24.12 -8.93 38.19
CA GLY A 127 -24.24 -10.17 37.44
C GLY A 127 -24.68 -9.98 35.98
N ALA A 128 -24.74 -8.74 35.49
CA ALA A 128 -25.08 -8.47 34.10
C ALA A 128 -24.01 -9.04 33.15
N GLN A 129 -24.43 -9.91 32.22
CA GLN A 129 -23.53 -10.52 31.25
C GLN A 129 -23.22 -9.54 30.10
N THR A 130 -21.95 -9.39 29.76
CA THR A 130 -21.53 -8.60 28.60
C THR A 130 -21.91 -9.32 27.30
N VAL A 131 -22.35 -8.55 26.32
CA VAL A 131 -22.67 -9.03 24.96
C VAL A 131 -21.65 -8.50 23.97
N ASP A 132 -21.33 -9.31 22.97
CA ASP A 132 -20.48 -8.90 21.85
C ASP A 132 -21.29 -8.04 20.85
N TRP A 133 -20.78 -6.84 20.52
CA TRP A 133 -21.46 -5.85 19.68
C TRP A 133 -20.44 -5.08 18.83
N PRO A 134 -20.67 -4.79 17.53
CA PRO A 134 -21.89 -5.02 16.74
C PRO A 134 -22.14 -6.49 16.41
N PRO A 135 -23.39 -6.93 16.25
CA PRO A 135 -23.70 -8.32 16.00
C PRO A 135 -23.18 -8.68 14.61
N THR A 136 -22.24 -9.62 14.53
CA THR A 136 -21.90 -10.22 13.25
C THR A 136 -23.18 -10.88 12.71
N ARG A 137 -23.57 -10.48 11.50
CA ARG A 137 -24.84 -10.82 10.83
C ARG A 137 -24.88 -12.31 10.41
N SER A 138 -24.66 -13.23 11.33
CA SER A 138 -24.66 -14.68 11.08
C SER A 138 -25.35 -15.49 12.17
N ARG A 139 -25.89 -14.87 13.22
CA ARG A 139 -26.68 -15.57 14.24
C ARG A 139 -28.13 -15.09 14.25
N SER A 140 -28.83 -15.33 13.15
CA SER A 140 -30.29 -15.49 13.19
C SER A 140 -30.59 -16.88 13.74
N LEU A 141 -31.10 -16.93 14.97
CA LEU A 141 -31.86 -18.08 15.48
C LEU A 141 -33.16 -18.23 14.68
#